data_AF-A0A091K8K5-F1
#
_entry.id   AF-A0A091K8K5-F1
#
_cell.length_a   1.000
_cell.length_b   1.000
_cell.length_c   1.000
_cell.angle_alpha   90.00
_cell.angle_beta   90.00
_cell.angle_gamma   90.00
#
_symmetry.space_group_name_H-M   'P 1'
#
loop_
_entity.id
_entity.type
_entity.pdbx_description
1 polymer ?
#
loop_
_entity_poly.entity_id
_entity_poly.type
_entity_poly.pdbx_seq_one_letter_code
_entity_poly.pdbx_strand_id
1 'polypeptide(L)'
;LAGQFLQLEQEQSALLRMLPPFQDPVSHIYHPLDYAWELHSDFVRRYCSTPKRVLFLGMNPGPFGMAQTVPFGDVWHVREWLRLEGTVNKPPSEHPARPVLGLSCQRAE
;
A
#
# COMPACT_ATOMS: atom_id res chain seq x y z
N LEU A 1 -18.93 4.13 -4.12
CA LEU A 1 -18.26 3.01 -3.44
C LEU A 1 -16.77 3.27 -3.27
N ALA A 2 -15.96 3.32 -4.34
CA ALA A 2 -14.52 3.62 -4.25
C ALA A 2 -14.20 4.86 -3.40
N GLY A 3 -14.90 5.99 -3.59
CA GLY A 3 -14.68 7.19 -2.78
C GLY A 3 -14.92 6.99 -1.28
N GLN A 4 -15.97 6.25 -0.91
CA GLN A 4 -16.26 5.92 0.51
C GLN A 4 -15.20 4.97 1.08
N PHE A 5 -14.73 4.00 0.29
CA PHE A 5 -13.66 3.09 0.71
C PHE A 5 -12.35 3.85 0.96
N LEU A 6 -11.96 4.71 0.03
CA LEU A 6 -10.77 5.57 0.17
C LEU A 6 -10.89 6.52 1.36
N GLN A 7 -12.09 7.06 1.62
CA GLN A 7 -12.32 7.88 2.81
C GLN A 7 -12.13 7.07 4.10
N LEU A 8 -12.65 5.84 4.17
CA LEU A 8 -12.43 4.95 5.33
C LEU A 8 -10.94 4.65 5.55
N GLU A 9 -10.17 4.45 4.48
CA GLU A 9 -8.72 4.24 4.58
C GLU A 9 -7.99 5.49 5.07
N GLN A 10 -8.43 6.69 4.67
CA GLN A 10 -7.88 7.94 5.17
C GLN A 10 -8.21 8.18 6.65
N GLU A 11 -9.44 7.89 7.06
CA GLU A 11 -9.88 7.95 8.47
C GLU A 11 -9.09 6.96 9.33
N GLN A 12 -8.92 5.71 8.87
CA GLN A 12 -8.06 4.74 9.54
C GLN A 12 -6.61 5.22 9.62
N SER A 13 -6.06 5.74 8.53
CA SER A 13 -4.69 6.27 8.49
C SER A 13 -4.51 7.41 9.49
N ALA A 14 -5.51 8.30 9.63
CA ALA A 14 -5.50 9.34 10.64
C ALA A 14 -5.48 8.75 12.07
N LEU A 15 -6.29 7.72 12.35
CA LEU A 15 -6.28 7.04 13.65
C LEU A 15 -4.95 6.35 13.95
N LEU A 16 -4.33 5.70 12.96
CA LEU A 16 -3.02 5.07 13.12
C LEU A 16 -1.92 6.08 13.43
N ARG A 17 -1.96 7.27 12.83
CA ARG A 17 -1.00 8.36 13.12
C ARG A 17 -1.15 8.93 14.54
N MET A 18 -2.31 8.71 15.19
CA MET A 18 -2.55 9.13 16.57
C MET A 18 -2.06 8.11 17.61
N LEU A 19 -1.58 6.94 17.18
CA LEU A 19 -0.99 5.97 18.09
C LEU A 19 0.24 6.59 18.80
N PRO A 20 0.49 6.22 20.06
CA PRO A 20 1.74 6.61 20.71
C PRO A 20 2.94 6.08 19.90
N PRO A 21 4.10 6.75 19.97
CA PRO A 21 5.30 6.28 19.31
C PRO A 21 5.59 4.82 19.67
N PHE A 22 5.83 3.99 18.64
CA PHE A 22 6.24 2.63 18.86
C PHE A 22 7.62 2.61 19.53
N GLN A 23 7.79 1.68 20.46
CA GLN A 23 9.04 1.47 21.19
C GLN A 23 9.78 0.26 20.63
N ASP A 24 10.95 -0.03 21.20
CA ASP A 24 11.72 -1.23 20.86
C ASP A 24 10.86 -2.51 20.91
N PRO A 25 11.03 -3.44 19.97
CA PRO A 25 12.09 -3.49 18.94
C PRO A 25 11.73 -2.78 17.61
N VAL A 26 10.65 -1.99 17.57
CA VAL A 26 10.20 -1.34 16.33
C VAL A 26 11.09 -0.13 16.02
N SER A 27 11.90 -0.24 14.97
CA SER A 27 12.80 0.84 14.53
C SER A 27 12.28 1.63 13.32
N HIS A 28 11.42 1.04 12.50
CA HIS A 28 10.93 1.64 11.26
C HIS A 28 9.45 1.31 11.07
N ILE A 29 8.68 2.28 10.59
CA ILE A 29 7.25 2.14 10.31
C ILE A 29 7.03 2.67 8.90
N TYR A 30 6.51 1.80 8.03
CA TYR A 30 6.16 2.17 6.67
C TYR A 30 4.64 2.16 6.55
N HIS A 31 4.07 3.24 6.03
CA HIS A 31 2.65 3.33 5.73
C HIS A 31 2.46 3.53 4.23
N PRO A 32 2.26 2.47 3.43
CA PRO A 32 2.17 2.57 1.97
C PRO A 32 1.02 3.46 1.50
N LEU A 33 -0.05 3.59 2.29
CA LEU A 33 -1.15 4.49 1.97
C LEU A 33 -0.77 5.98 2.03
N ASP A 34 0.42 6.33 2.53
CA ASP A 34 0.98 7.68 2.42
C ASP A 34 1.81 7.82 1.13
N TYR A 35 2.85 7.00 0.99
CA TYR A 35 3.85 7.19 -0.06
C TYR A 35 3.46 6.57 -1.41
N ALA A 36 2.58 5.57 -1.44
CA ALA A 36 2.08 4.90 -2.65
C ALA A 36 0.60 5.23 -2.94
N TRP A 37 0.08 6.32 -2.36
CA TRP A 37 -1.34 6.66 -2.42
C TRP A 37 -1.90 6.79 -3.85
N GLU A 38 -1.13 7.39 -4.77
CA GLU A 38 -1.57 7.57 -6.15
C GLU A 38 -1.94 6.20 -6.77
N LEU A 39 -1.00 5.27 -6.73
CA LEU A 39 -1.15 3.91 -7.24
C LEU A 39 -2.27 3.13 -6.53
N HIS A 40 -2.31 3.17 -5.20
CA HIS A 40 -3.36 2.48 -4.42
C HIS A 40 -4.75 3.05 -4.69
N SER A 41 -4.87 4.37 -4.80
CA SER A 41 -6.15 5.01 -5.08
C SER A 41 -6.64 4.73 -6.50
N ASP A 42 -5.75 4.55 -7.48
CA ASP A 42 -6.12 4.07 -8.82
C ASP A 42 -6.63 2.62 -8.77
N PHE A 43 -5.94 1.73 -8.05
CA PHE A 43 -6.42 0.36 -7.82
C PHE A 43 -7.84 0.32 -7.26
N VAL A 44 -8.11 1.08 -6.18
CA VAL A 44 -9.45 1.12 -5.58
C VAL A 44 -10.47 1.72 -6.53
N ARG A 45 -10.17 2.84 -7.22
CA ARG A 45 -11.10 3.45 -8.17
C ARG A 45 -11.44 2.53 -9.34
N ARG A 46 -10.46 1.79 -9.86
CA ARG A 46 -10.62 0.86 -10.97
C ARG A 46 -11.42 -0.39 -10.58
N TYR A 47 -11.13 -0.99 -9.42
CA TYR A 47 -11.67 -2.32 -9.08
C TYR A 47 -12.81 -2.32 -8.04
N CYS A 48 -12.98 -1.22 -7.29
CA CYS A 48 -14.06 -1.04 -6.30
C CYS A 48 -15.23 -0.19 -6.86
N SER A 49 -15.63 -0.45 -8.11
CA SER A 49 -16.70 0.28 -8.81
C SER A 49 -18.10 -0.23 -8.49
N THR A 50 -18.23 -1.43 -7.92
CA THR A 50 -19.51 -2.09 -7.60
C THR A 50 -19.45 -2.81 -6.26
N PRO A 51 -20.59 -3.02 -5.56
CA PRO A 51 -20.62 -3.79 -4.32
C PRO A 51 -20.05 -5.20 -4.51
N LYS A 52 -19.31 -5.68 -3.51
CA LYS A 52 -18.68 -7.01 -3.53
C LYS A 52 -19.36 -7.92 -2.50
N ARG A 53 -19.58 -9.18 -2.87
CA ARG A 53 -20.10 -10.22 -1.95
C ARG A 53 -19.00 -10.89 -1.14
N VAL A 54 -17.77 -10.83 -1.64
CA VAL A 54 -16.59 -11.49 -1.07
C VAL A 54 -15.50 -10.45 -0.92
N LEU A 55 -14.84 -10.44 0.23
CA LEU A 55 -13.66 -9.65 0.54
C LEU A 55 -12.54 -10.62 0.90
N PHE A 56 -11.45 -10.60 0.13
CA PHE A 56 -10.21 -11.24 0.53
C PHE A 56 -9.45 -10.28 1.45
N LEU A 57 -9.00 -10.78 2.60
CA LEU A 57 -8.36 -9.97 3.64
C LEU A 57 -7.01 -10.58 4.01
N GLY A 58 -5.94 -9.84 3.78
CA GLY A 58 -4.60 -10.15 4.28
C GLY A 58 -4.38 -9.58 5.68
N MET A 59 -3.19 -9.83 6.25
CA MET A 59 -2.81 -9.30 7.57
C MET A 59 -2.26 -7.87 7.47
N ASN A 60 -1.19 -7.68 6.69
CA ASN A 60 -0.50 -6.40 6.51
C ASN A 60 0.41 -6.46 5.27
N PRO A 61 0.97 -5.32 4.82
CA PRO A 61 1.89 -5.28 3.68
C PRO A 61 3.14 -6.16 3.86
N GLY A 62 3.46 -6.97 2.85
CA GLY A 62 4.78 -7.57 2.68
C GLY A 62 5.80 -6.57 2.08
N PRO A 63 7.10 -6.80 2.27
CA PRO A 63 8.15 -5.83 1.90
C PRO A 63 8.38 -5.71 0.39
N PHE A 64 7.93 -6.69 -0.41
CA PHE A 64 8.15 -6.71 -1.87
C PHE A 64 6.84 -6.64 -2.67
N GLY A 65 5.69 -6.90 -2.04
CA GLY A 65 4.35 -6.63 -2.55
C GLY A 65 3.85 -5.24 -2.17
N MET A 66 2.87 -5.16 -1.25
CA MET A 66 2.14 -3.91 -0.97
C MET A 66 3.00 -2.77 -0.40
N ALA A 67 4.14 -3.03 0.24
CA ALA A 67 5.08 -1.95 0.59
C ALA A 67 5.73 -1.27 -0.63
N GLN A 68 5.62 -1.90 -1.81
CA GLN A 68 6.07 -1.36 -3.09
C GLN A 68 4.88 -0.91 -3.95
N THR A 69 3.68 -1.46 -3.71
CA THR A 69 2.54 -1.35 -4.64
C THR A 69 1.16 -1.28 -3.94
N VAL A 70 0.32 -2.30 -4.09
CA VAL A 70 -1.09 -2.44 -3.69
C VAL A 70 -1.27 -3.79 -2.97
N PRO A 71 -2.43 -4.12 -2.37
CA PRO A 71 -2.62 -5.37 -1.62
C PRO A 71 -2.27 -6.62 -2.42
N PHE A 72 -1.44 -7.50 -1.86
CA PHE A 72 -0.87 -8.69 -2.52
C PHE A 72 -0.18 -8.39 -3.87
N GLY A 73 0.33 -7.16 -4.03
CA GLY A 73 0.76 -6.63 -5.31
C GLY A 73 2.18 -6.98 -5.69
N ASP A 74 2.44 -8.21 -6.12
CA ASP A 74 3.66 -8.48 -6.88
C ASP A 74 3.79 -7.52 -8.07
N VAL A 75 4.96 -6.90 -8.24
CA VAL A 75 5.16 -5.79 -9.19
C VAL A 75 4.81 -6.18 -10.61
N TRP A 76 5.16 -7.40 -11.04
CA TRP A 76 4.87 -7.86 -12.38
C TRP A 76 3.36 -7.94 -12.59
N HIS A 77 2.62 -8.52 -11.65
CA HIS A 77 1.16 -8.63 -11.75
C HIS A 77 0.48 -7.26 -11.69
N VAL A 78 0.97 -6.34 -10.86
CA VAL A 78 0.43 -4.98 -10.76
C VAL A 78 0.55 -4.25 -12.10
N ARG A 79 1.71 -4.36 -12.76
CA ARG A 79 1.97 -3.69 -14.05
C ARG A 79 1.33 -4.40 -15.23
N GLU A 80 1.52 -5.70 -15.34
CA GLU A 80 1.19 -6.46 -16.55
C GLU A 80 -0.22 -7.03 -16.55
N TRP A 81 -0.79 -7.28 -15.37
CA TRP A 81 -2.15 -7.84 -15.25
C TRP A 81 -3.16 -6.81 -14.78
N LEU A 82 -2.91 -6.11 -13.68
CA LEU A 82 -3.78 -5.03 -13.18
C LEU A 82 -3.64 -3.74 -14.00
N ARG A 83 -2.57 -3.61 -14.79
CA ARG A 83 -2.32 -2.44 -15.67
C ARG A 83 -2.37 -1.12 -14.89
N LEU A 84 -1.84 -1.14 -13.68
CA LEU A 84 -1.76 0.02 -12.81
C LEU A 84 -0.42 0.72 -13.00
N GLU A 85 -0.48 2.04 -12.99
CA GLU A 85 0.68 2.94 -13.08
C GLU A 85 0.51 4.03 -12.03
N GLY A 86 1.62 4.64 -11.61
CA GLY A 86 1.58 5.71 -10.64
C GLY A 86 2.90 5.89 -9.90
N THR A 87 3.02 7.00 -9.20
CA THR A 87 4.19 7.36 -8.42
C THR A 87 4.15 6.63 -7.09
N VAL A 88 5.28 6.01 -6.73
CA VAL A 88 5.53 5.48 -5.39
C VAL A 88 6.70 6.25 -4.80
N ASN A 89 6.40 7.07 -3.80
CA ASN A 89 7.36 7.87 -3.07
C ASN A 89 8.07 7.04 -1.99
N LYS A 90 8.98 7.69 -1.27
CA LYS A 90 9.71 7.08 -0.14
C LYS A 90 8.97 7.31 1.19
N PRO A 91 9.05 6.36 2.14
CA PRO A 91 8.67 6.63 3.52
C PRO A 91 9.63 7.64 4.15
N PRO A 92 9.24 8.35 5.23
CA PRO A 92 10.09 9.36 5.88
C PRO A 92 11.44 8.83 6.40
N SER A 93 11.47 7.56 6.83
CA SER A 93 12.68 6.87 7.28
C SER A 93 12.72 5.48 6.66
N GLU A 94 13.73 5.22 5.83
CA GLU A 94 13.89 3.97 5.11
C GLU A 94 15.07 3.18 5.69
N HIS A 95 14.81 1.93 6.07
CA HIS A 95 15.86 1.00 6.46
C HIS A 95 16.62 0.54 5.19
N PRO A 96 17.97 0.58 5.15
CA PRO A 96 18.75 0.24 3.95
C PRO A 96 18.48 -1.16 3.39
N ALA A 97 18.19 -2.14 4.24
CA ALA A 97 17.84 -3.51 3.82
C ALA A 97 16.38 -3.70 3.36
N ARG A 98 15.55 -2.66 3.41
CA ARG A 98 14.14 -2.65 2.99
C ARG A 98 13.80 -1.38 2.21
N PRO A 99 14.43 -1.14 1.04
CA PRO A 99 14.14 0.03 0.25
C PRO A 99 12.78 -0.05 -0.43
N VAL A 100 12.10 1.10 -0.57
CA VAL A 100 10.90 1.25 -1.40
C VAL A 100 11.33 1.67 -2.80
N LEU A 101 11.26 0.75 -3.76
CA LEU A 101 11.60 0.95 -5.16
C LEU A 101 10.36 1.08 -6.05
N GLY A 102 9.17 0.91 -5.47
CA GLY A 102 7.90 1.03 -6.20
C GLY A 102 7.77 -0.01 -7.30
N LEU A 103 7.20 0.41 -8.44
CA LEU A 103 7.03 -0.41 -9.65
C LEU A 103 8.35 -0.79 -10.35
N SER A 104 9.49 -0.34 -9.82
CA SER A 104 10.85 -0.75 -10.25
C SER A 104 11.47 -1.82 -9.35
N CYS A 105 10.79 -2.28 -8.29
CA CYS A 105 11.27 -3.38 -7.47
C CYS A 105 11.38 -4.66 -8.33
N GLN A 106 12.54 -5.33 -8.26
CA GLN A 106 12.83 -6.54 -9.03
C GLN A 106 12.61 -7.84 -8.23
N ARG A 107 12.25 -7.73 -6.94
CA ARG A 107 11.98 -8.88 -6.09
C ARG A 107 10.52 -9.27 -6.24
N ALA A 108 10.28 -10.56 -6.48
CA ALA A 108 8.96 -11.15 -6.46
C ALA A 108 8.54 -11.48 -5.01
N GLU A 109 7.24 -11.40 -4.75
CA GLU A 109 6.59 -11.85 -3.51
C GLU A 109 5.81 -13.16 -3.74
#